data_AF-A0A2D7C9P4-F1
#
_entry.id   AF-A0A2D7C9P4-F1
#
_cell.length_a   1.000
_cell.length_b   1.000
_cell.length_c   1.000
_cell.angle_alpha   90.00
_cell.angle_beta   90.00
_cell.angle_gamma   90.00
#
_symmetry.space_group_name_H-M   'P 1'
#
loop_
_entity.id
_entity.type
_entity.pdbx_description
1 polymer ?
#
loop_
_entity_poly.entity_id
_entity_poly.type
_entity_poly.pdbx_seq_one_letter_code
_entity_poly.pdbx_strand_id
1 'polypeptide(L)'
;MLINYKTLNYLKTGMGEDSVQELIDLYLTTSPEVLHNIQEAIQEQDSEKLAFWSHRLKGSSCTLGFDDIQNLSEETETLSRHGDVKGAALKFKDIIPLYERLEHTLKRYGIEPQLHTLN
;
A
#
# COMPACT_ATOMS: atom_id res chain seq x y z
N MET A 1 6.24 1.96 -12.15
CA MET A 1 7.34 1.06 -11.76
C MET A 1 6.95 0.49 -10.40
N LEU A 2 7.00 -0.84 -10.23
CA LEU A 2 6.46 -1.48 -9.02
C LEU A 2 7.22 -1.07 -7.75
N ILE A 3 8.55 -0.93 -7.83
CA ILE A 3 9.43 -0.53 -6.74
C ILE A 3 10.41 0.52 -7.27
N ASN A 4 10.44 1.69 -6.64
CA ASN A 4 11.42 2.72 -6.91
C ASN A 4 12.72 2.41 -6.16
N TYR A 5 13.64 1.71 -6.83
CA TYR A 5 14.92 1.31 -6.23
C TYR A 5 15.80 2.50 -5.81
N LYS A 6 15.62 3.69 -6.38
CA LYS A 6 16.36 4.88 -5.93
C LYS A 6 15.89 5.32 -4.55
N THR A 7 14.58 5.41 -4.34
CA THR A 7 13.97 5.69 -3.03
C THR A 7 14.39 4.64 -2.02
N LEU A 8 14.26 3.35 -2.39
CA LEU A 8 14.61 2.27 -1.48
C LEU A 8 16.10 2.28 -1.09
N ASN A 9 17.02 2.50 -2.02
CA ASN A 9 18.45 2.59 -1.74
C ASN A 9 18.81 3.84 -0.92
N TYR A 10 18.12 4.96 -1.16
CA TYR A 10 18.27 6.16 -0.35
C TYR A 10 17.88 5.90 1.11
N LEU A 11 16.75 5.22 1.34
CA LEU A 11 16.33 4.82 2.69
C LEU A 11 17.36 3.87 3.31
N LYS A 12 17.81 2.84 2.59
CA LYS A 12 18.83 1.89 3.11
C LYS A 12 20.11 2.61 3.52
N THR A 13 20.52 3.64 2.78
CA THR A 13 21.71 4.44 3.11
C THR A 13 21.47 5.39 4.28
N GLY A 14 20.25 5.92 4.43
CA GLY A 14 19.91 6.91 5.45
C GLY A 14 19.56 6.32 6.83
N MET A 15 18.89 5.17 6.87
CA MET A 15 18.42 4.53 8.11
C MET A 15 18.92 3.09 8.32
N GLY A 16 19.64 2.53 7.35
CA GLY A 16 20.14 1.15 7.41
C GLY A 16 19.20 0.15 6.73
N GLU A 17 19.75 -0.99 6.32
CA GLU A 17 19.01 -2.04 5.63
C GLU A 17 17.97 -2.71 6.53
N ASP A 18 18.31 -2.97 7.80
CA ASP A 18 17.42 -3.61 8.78
C ASP A 18 16.17 -2.75 9.06
N SER A 19 16.32 -1.43 9.21
CA SER A 19 15.17 -0.54 9.41
C SER A 19 14.26 -0.45 8.18
N VAL A 20 14.83 -0.51 6.97
CA VAL A 20 14.02 -0.59 5.74
C VAL A 20 13.28 -1.92 5.66
N GLN A 21 13.92 -3.00 6.07
CA GLN A 21 13.29 -4.32 6.14
C GLN A 21 12.10 -4.31 7.10
N GLU A 22 12.24 -3.74 8.29
CA GLU A 22 11.14 -3.58 9.25
C GLU A 22 9.96 -2.76 8.68
N LEU A 23 10.24 -1.68 7.93
CA LEU A 23 9.19 -0.89 7.29
C LEU A 23 8.45 -1.69 6.21
N ILE A 24 9.17 -2.52 5.46
CA ILE A 24 8.54 -3.39 4.46
C ILE A 24 7.68 -4.46 5.15
N ASP A 25 8.18 -5.07 6.22
CA ASP A 25 7.43 -6.07 6.99
C ASP A 25 6.16 -5.45 7.59
N LEU A 26 6.27 -4.23 8.12
CA LEU A 26 5.12 -3.47 8.61
C LEU A 26 4.13 -3.16 7.49
N TYR A 27 4.61 -2.79 6.30
CA TYR A 27 3.75 -2.56 5.15
C TYR A 27 3.00 -3.84 4.74
N LEU A 28 3.70 -4.98 4.67
CA LEU A 28 3.11 -6.26 4.28
C LEU A 28 2.10 -6.78 5.31
N THR A 29 2.32 -6.52 6.61
CA THR A 29 1.41 -6.96 7.68
C THR A 29 0.18 -6.07 7.83
N THR A 30 0.30 -4.76 7.56
CA THR A 30 -0.81 -3.80 7.76
C THR A 30 -1.64 -3.55 6.50
N SER A 31 -1.05 -3.64 5.31
CA SER A 31 -1.76 -3.36 4.05
C SER A 31 -2.97 -4.26 3.79
N PRO A 32 -2.99 -5.57 4.15
CA PRO A 32 -4.18 -6.40 3.94
C PRO A 32 -5.42 -5.86 4.68
N GLU A 33 -5.26 -5.38 5.91
CA GLU A 33 -6.35 -4.75 6.67
C GLU A 33 -6.80 -3.44 6.01
N VAL A 34 -5.86 -2.62 5.53
CA VAL A 34 -6.18 -1.37 4.81
C VAL A 34 -6.95 -1.65 3.51
N LEU A 35 -6.51 -2.64 2.72
CA LEU A 35 -7.18 -3.05 1.49
C LEU A 35 -8.58 -3.58 1.76
N HIS A 36 -8.75 -4.37 2.82
CA HIS A 36 -10.06 -4.86 3.24
C HIS A 36 -11.01 -3.71 3.62
N ASN A 37 -10.55 -2.76 4.44
CA ASN A 37 -11.33 -1.59 4.82
C ASN A 37 -11.73 -0.70 3.62
N ILE A 38 -10.88 -0.61 2.60
CA ILE A 38 -11.22 0.06 1.34
C ILE A 38 -12.35 -0.70 0.62
N GLN A 39 -12.29 -2.02 0.54
CA GLN A 39 -13.35 -2.83 -0.05
C GLN A 39 -14.68 -2.67 0.68
N GLU A 40 -14.66 -2.68 2.02
CA GLU A 40 -15.87 -2.44 2.82
C GLU A 40 -16.46 -1.06 2.55
N ALA A 41 -15.64 0.00 2.53
CA ALA A 41 -16.12 1.35 2.25
C ALA A 41 -16.76 1.47 0.85
N ILE A 42 -16.23 0.76 -0.15
CA ILE A 42 -16.85 0.66 -1.49
C ILE A 42 -18.22 -0.02 -1.40
N GLN A 43 -18.34 -1.12 -0.66
CA GLN A 43 -19.61 -1.86 -0.50
C GLN A 43 -20.66 -1.03 0.24
N GLU A 44 -20.23 -0.27 1.25
CA GLU A 44 -21.08 0.63 2.05
C GLU A 44 -21.44 1.93 1.32
N GLN A 45 -20.83 2.19 0.16
CA GLN A 45 -20.92 3.47 -0.56
C GLN A 45 -20.48 4.66 0.30
N ASP A 46 -19.55 4.44 1.24
CA ASP A 46 -19.03 5.45 2.15
C ASP A 46 -17.79 6.11 1.56
N SER A 47 -17.99 7.27 0.94
CA SER A 47 -16.94 8.04 0.29
C SER A 47 -15.90 8.61 1.27
N GLU A 48 -16.30 8.92 2.51
CA GLU A 48 -15.39 9.46 3.53
C GLU A 48 -14.47 8.38 4.06
N LYS A 49 -15.03 7.22 4.44
CA LYS A 49 -14.27 6.03 4.86
C LYS A 49 -13.34 5.58 3.74
N LEU A 50 -13.82 5.58 2.49
CA LEU A 50 -13.01 5.23 1.32
C LEU A 50 -11.83 6.18 1.12
N ALA A 51 -12.05 7.50 1.22
CA ALA A 51 -10.99 8.50 1.12
C ALA A 51 -9.94 8.33 2.24
N PHE A 52 -10.39 8.09 3.48
CA PHE A 52 -9.52 7.88 4.63
C PHE A 52 -8.59 6.68 4.43
N TRP A 53 -9.13 5.51 4.08
CA TRP A 53 -8.29 4.32 3.92
C TRP A 53 -7.38 4.40 2.68
N SER A 54 -7.86 5.01 1.59
CA SER A 54 -7.03 5.29 0.41
C SER A 54 -5.85 6.21 0.75
N HIS A 55 -6.07 7.23 1.59
CA HIS A 55 -5.00 8.10 2.08
C HIS A 55 -3.95 7.33 2.87
N ARG A 56 -4.37 6.42 3.76
CA ARG A 56 -3.45 5.59 4.55
C ARG A 56 -2.58 4.71 3.66
N LEU A 57 -3.18 4.05 2.66
CA LEU A 57 -2.47 3.21 1.71
C LEU A 57 -1.46 4.02 0.86
N LYS A 58 -1.85 5.24 0.46
CA LYS A 58 -0.97 6.15 -0.28
C LYS A 58 0.28 6.50 0.54
N GLY A 59 0.11 6.89 1.81
CA GLY A 59 1.22 7.32 2.67
C GLY A 59 2.22 6.20 2.91
N SER A 60 1.74 4.99 3.22
CA SER A 60 2.59 3.82 3.44
C SER A 60 3.34 3.42 2.15
N SER A 61 2.68 3.50 0.99
CA SER A 61 3.29 3.18 -0.31
C SER A 61 4.32 4.21 -0.77
N CYS A 62 4.06 5.50 -0.54
CA CYS A 62 4.97 6.61 -0.84
C CYS A 62 6.28 6.48 -0.06
N THR A 63 6.19 6.10 1.23
CA THR A 63 7.34 5.97 2.12
C THR A 63 8.38 4.99 1.59
N LEU A 64 7.94 3.89 0.97
CA LEU A 64 8.79 2.82 0.45
C LEU A 64 9.10 2.93 -1.05
N GLY A 65 8.55 3.95 -1.73
CA GLY A 65 8.70 4.12 -3.17
C GLY A 65 7.91 3.09 -3.99
N PHE A 66 6.75 2.65 -3.51
CA PHE A 66 5.83 1.79 -4.26
C PHE A 66 4.92 2.63 -5.16
N ASP A 67 5.55 3.31 -6.12
CA ASP A 67 4.96 4.40 -6.91
C ASP A 67 3.64 4.00 -7.61
N ASP A 68 3.54 2.77 -8.14
CA ASP A 68 2.33 2.31 -8.84
C ASP A 68 1.13 2.20 -7.88
N ILE A 69 1.33 1.70 -6.66
CA ILE A 69 0.26 1.61 -5.65
C ILE A 69 -0.04 2.98 -5.08
N GLN A 70 0.97 3.83 -4.86
CA GLN A 70 0.81 5.20 -4.42
C GLN A 70 -0.10 5.98 -5.37
N ASN A 71 0.18 5.96 -6.68
CA ASN A 71 -0.55 6.74 -7.67
C ASN A 71 -2.02 6.31 -7.74
N LEU A 72 -2.29 5.00 -7.77
CA LEU A 72 -3.67 4.50 -7.77
C LEU A 72 -4.41 4.79 -6.46
N SER A 73 -3.71 4.75 -5.32
CA SER A 73 -4.27 5.14 -4.03
C SER A 73 -4.63 6.62 -4.00
N GLU A 74 -3.81 7.49 -4.61
CA GLU A 74 -4.09 8.92 -4.76
C GLU A 74 -5.27 9.20 -5.69
N GLU A 75 -5.39 8.48 -6.80
CA GLU A 75 -6.56 8.58 -7.68
C GLU A 75 -7.83 8.11 -6.95
N THR A 76 -7.75 6.99 -6.22
CA THR A 76 -8.87 6.46 -5.42
C THR A 76 -9.28 7.45 -4.33
N GLU A 77 -8.32 8.00 -3.57
CA GLU A 77 -8.55 9.04 -2.56
C GLU A 77 -9.22 10.28 -3.17
N THR A 78 -8.71 10.74 -4.33
CA THR A 78 -9.23 11.93 -5.00
C THR A 78 -10.69 11.72 -5.43
N LEU A 79 -11.00 10.63 -6.12
CA LEU A 79 -12.37 10.33 -6.55
C LEU A 79 -13.33 10.20 -5.36
N SER A 80 -12.87 9.56 -4.29
CA SER A 80 -13.64 9.40 -3.05
C SER A 80 -13.95 10.74 -2.38
N ARG A 81 -12.98 11.67 -2.31
CA ARG A 81 -13.21 13.03 -1.79
C ARG A 81 -14.23 13.83 -2.60
N HIS A 82 -14.41 13.50 -3.88
CA HIS A 82 -15.45 14.09 -4.74
C HIS A 82 -16.79 13.33 -4.67
N GLY A 83 -16.90 12.31 -3.80
CA GLY A 83 -18.09 11.47 -3.67
C GLY A 83 -18.25 10.42 -4.78
N ASP A 84 -17.27 10.27 -5.69
CA ASP A 84 -17.32 9.30 -6.77
C ASP A 84 -16.78 7.94 -6.33
N VAL A 85 -17.58 7.22 -5.54
CA VAL A 85 -17.26 5.87 -5.06
C VAL A 85 -17.12 4.88 -6.22
N LYS A 86 -17.90 5.04 -7.29
CA LYS A 86 -17.85 4.13 -8.44
C LYS A 86 -16.55 4.29 -9.21
N GLY A 87 -16.14 5.53 -9.50
CA GLY A 87 -14.86 5.82 -10.11
C GLY A 87 -13.70 5.33 -9.23
N ALA A 88 -13.76 5.59 -7.93
CA ALA A 88 -12.77 5.12 -6.97
C ALA A 88 -12.65 3.59 -6.96
N ALA A 89 -13.78 2.86 -6.99
CA ALA A 89 -13.79 1.40 -7.03
C ALA A 89 -13.13 0.83 -8.31
N LEU A 90 -13.29 1.52 -9.45
CA LEU A 90 -12.62 1.12 -10.70
C LEU A 90 -11.11 1.24 -10.59
N LYS A 91 -10.60 2.29 -9.93
CA LYS A 91 -9.16 2.48 -9.68
C LYS A 91 -8.64 1.48 -8.65
N PHE A 92 -9.39 1.27 -7.57
CA PHE A 92 -9.01 0.33 -6.52
C PHE A 92 -8.87 -1.11 -7.02
N LYS A 93 -9.68 -1.52 -8.01
CA LYS A 93 -9.58 -2.87 -8.62
C LYS A 93 -8.17 -3.18 -9.14
N ASP A 94 -7.45 -2.18 -9.63
CA ASP A 94 -6.09 -2.36 -10.17
C ASP A 94 -5.03 -2.43 -9.06
N ILE A 95 -5.34 -1.98 -7.84
CA ILE A 95 -4.42 -2.00 -6.69
C ILE A 95 -4.18 -3.43 -6.19
N ILE A 96 -5.22 -4.26 -6.11
CA ILE A 96 -5.13 -5.65 -5.61
C ILE A 96 -4.07 -6.48 -6.36
N PRO A 97 -4.13 -6.63 -7.70
CA PRO A 97 -3.13 -7.43 -8.42
C PRO A 97 -1.73 -6.81 -8.37
N LEU A 98 -1.61 -5.48 -8.22
CA LEU A 98 -0.32 -4.82 -8.02
C LEU A 98 0.27 -5.14 -6.65
N TYR A 99 -0.55 -5.13 -5.61
CA TYR A 99 -0.15 -5.49 -4.26
C TYR A 99 0.30 -6.95 -4.18
N GLU A 100 -0.45 -7.89 -4.76
CA GLU A 100 -0.05 -9.30 -4.83
C GLU A 100 1.31 -9.48 -5.52
N ARG A 101 1.52 -8.80 -6.67
CA ARG A 101 2.80 -8.84 -7.38
C ARG A 101 3.93 -8.22 -6.56
N LEU A 102 3.66 -7.13 -5.86
CA LEU A 102 4.62 -6.48 -4.97
C LEU A 102 5.01 -7.42 -3.82
N GLU A 103 4.04 -8.04 -3.16
CA GLU A 103 4.26 -8.99 -2.07
C GLU A 103 5.13 -10.16 -2.54
N HIS A 104 4.80 -10.78 -3.67
CA HIS A 104 5.60 -11.85 -4.25
C HIS A 104 7.02 -11.40 -4.60
N THR A 105 7.18 -10.18 -5.10
CA THR A 105 8.49 -9.61 -5.43
C THR A 105 9.32 -9.47 -4.16
N LEU A 106 8.78 -8.82 -3.12
CA LEU A 106 9.47 -8.59 -1.86
C LEU A 106 9.87 -9.91 -1.19
N LYS A 107 8.95 -10.87 -1.05
CA LYS A 107 9.25 -12.21 -0.50
C LYS A 107 10.37 -12.92 -1.26
N ARG A 108 10.45 -12.78 -2.59
CA ARG A 108 11.51 -13.41 -3.42
C ARG A 108 12.88 -12.74 -3.27
N TYR A 109 12.92 -11.45 -2.92
CA TYR A 109 14.18 -10.72 -2.71
C TYR A 109 14.83 -11.02 -1.34
N GLY A 110 14.30 -11.97 -0.55
CA GLY A 110 14.82 -12.29 0.79
C GLY A 110 14.35 -11.34 1.88
N ILE A 111 13.33 -10.54 1.57
CA ILE A 111 12.62 -9.65 2.51
C ILE A 111 11.49 -10.51 3.09
N GLU A 112 11.84 -11.49 3.92
CA GLU A 112 10.84 -12.29 4.64
C GLU A 112 10.27 -11.48 5.80
N PRO A 113 8.94 -11.33 5.91
CA PRO A 113 8.35 -10.76 7.10
C PRO A 113 8.72 -11.63 8.29
N GLN A 114 9.43 -11.03 9.24
CA GLN A 114 9.69 -11.69 10.52
C GLN A 114 8.35 -11.87 11.23
N LEU A 115 7.71 -13.01 11.01
CA LEU A 115 6.58 -13.47 11.80
C LEU A 115 7.08 -13.60 13.23
N HIS A 116 6.92 -12.53 14.02
CA HIS A 116 6.98 -12.59 15.46
C HIS A 116 5.92 -13.60 15.90
N THR A 117 6.36 -14.84 16.04
CA THR A 117 5.59 -15.90 16.66
C THR A 117 5.63 -15.56 18.14
N LEU A 118 4.59 -14.89 18.61
CA LEU A 118 4.39 -14.68 20.04
C LEU A 118 4.15 -16.07 20.65
N ASN A 119 5.13 -16.54 21.41
CA ASN A 119 5.00 -17.66 22.36
C ASN A 119 4.03 -17.30 23.49
#